data_AF-A0A9E7GG96-F1
#
_entry.id   AF-A0A9E7GG96-F1
#
_cell.length_a   1.000
_cell.length_b   1.000
_cell.length_c   1.000
_cell.angle_alpha   90.00
_cell.angle_beta   90.00
_cell.angle_gamma   90.00
#
_symmetry.space_group_name_H-M   'P 1'
#
loop_
_entity.id
_entity.type
_entity.pdbx_description
1 polymer ?
#
loop_
_entity_poly.entity_id
_entity_poly.type
_entity_poly.pdbx_seq_one_letter_code
_entity_poly.pdbx_strand_id
1 'polypeptide(L)'
;MQLPPQQQEGSPEDRSGSSLIDDRSLDLIHPEVIADLKAIADKMIWAKYDRELHHVYCTVRRDILDECLSILGIDRMSIEEVQRTEWRMLDDKMKKWIQAMKIVVRALLWGERRLCDQILAASEELREECFSETTKGCVMQLLNFGDAIAICQRSSEKLFRILDMYEALADVLPDLQTLYAGDPKDLLCEEAEGILTRLGDAVKGTLMEFGNAIQKEPSRKPTQGGEIHPMTRYVMNYVKLLVVYNDTLNLLLDDGVCGSDQDRSEGCENRSTNGENLESMTPLGRRMLLIISYLETNLDEKSKVYEDGAMRYIFLMNNILYIVNKVKDSELGKLLGDDWIRKHRSQIRSMQQAT
;
A
#
# COMPACT_ATOMS: atom_id res chain seq x y z
N MET A 1 5.78 23.32 -7.31
CA MET A 1 5.79 22.25 -6.30
C MET A 1 6.46 22.83 -5.06
N GLN A 2 5.68 23.18 -4.03
CA GLN A 2 6.22 23.68 -2.77
C GLN A 2 6.79 22.46 -2.03
N LEU A 3 8.10 22.41 -1.85
CA LEU A 3 8.78 21.28 -1.20
C LEU A 3 8.34 21.22 0.28
N PRO A 4 7.87 20.05 0.78
CA PRO A 4 7.62 19.87 2.20
C PRO A 4 8.92 19.85 3.01
N PRO A 5 8.87 20.08 4.34
CA PRO A 5 10.04 20.09 5.19
C PRO A 5 10.70 18.71 5.23
N GLN A 6 12.02 18.69 5.14
CA GLN A 6 12.86 17.51 5.27
C GLN A 6 12.62 16.83 6.63
N GLN A 7 12.13 15.59 6.61
CA GLN A 7 12.09 14.74 7.81
C GLN A 7 13.49 14.17 8.07
N GLN A 8 13.93 14.36 9.32
CA GLN A 8 15.21 13.90 9.87
C GLN A 8 15.38 12.39 9.77
N GLU A 9 16.61 11.96 9.46
CA GLU A 9 17.05 10.57 9.44
C GLU A 9 16.85 9.90 10.80
N GLY A 10 15.94 8.94 10.87
CA GLY A 10 15.86 7.94 11.93
C GLY A 10 16.41 6.62 11.41
N SER A 11 17.42 6.07 12.10
CA SER A 11 17.98 4.73 11.87
C SER A 11 16.91 3.64 12.06
N PRO A 12 16.93 2.54 11.29
CA PRO A 12 16.03 1.42 11.50
C PRO A 12 16.54 0.56 12.65
N GLU A 13 16.07 0.82 13.88
CA GLU A 13 16.29 -0.08 15.01
C GLU A 13 15.17 -1.14 15.08
N ASP A 14 15.61 -2.40 15.04
CA ASP A 14 14.99 -3.63 15.55
C ASP A 14 13.48 -3.82 15.38
N ARG A 15 13.10 -4.37 14.22
CA ARG A 15 11.90 -5.21 14.10
C ARG A 15 12.16 -6.59 14.71
N SER A 16 12.25 -6.64 16.04
CA SER A 16 12.00 -7.86 16.81
C SER A 16 10.86 -7.60 17.79
N GLY A 17 9.69 -7.29 17.21
CA GLY A 17 8.43 -7.21 17.92
C GLY A 17 7.79 -8.60 18.00
N SER A 18 8.09 -9.27 19.11
CA SER A 18 7.48 -10.49 19.65
C SER A 18 6.12 -10.91 19.07
N SER A 19 6.07 -12.16 18.60
CA SER A 19 4.86 -12.93 18.25
C SER A 19 3.97 -13.19 19.48
N LEU A 20 3.16 -12.21 19.89
CA LEU A 20 2.24 -12.36 21.04
C LEU A 20 0.78 -12.67 20.67
N ILE A 21 0.49 -12.96 19.39
CA ILE A 21 -0.88 -13.26 18.93
C ILE A 21 -1.09 -14.77 18.71
N ASP A 22 -0.05 -15.58 18.84
CA ASP A 22 -0.22 -17.03 18.85
C ASP A 22 -0.70 -17.46 20.25
N ASP A 23 -1.94 -17.94 20.32
CA ASP A 23 -2.52 -18.73 21.42
C ASP A 23 -3.23 -18.02 22.61
N ARG A 24 -3.75 -16.79 22.44
CA ARG A 24 -4.78 -16.26 23.36
C ARG A 24 -6.07 -15.97 22.63
N SER A 25 -6.98 -16.93 22.67
CA SER A 25 -8.37 -16.71 22.25
C SER A 25 -8.95 -15.52 23.02
N LEU A 26 -9.41 -14.49 22.32
CA LEU A 26 -10.18 -13.42 22.94
C LEU A 26 -11.51 -13.98 23.44
N ASP A 27 -11.65 -14.06 24.76
CA ASP A 27 -12.93 -14.39 25.40
C ASP A 27 -13.79 -13.12 25.44
N LEU A 28 -14.64 -12.99 24.42
CA LEU A 28 -15.57 -11.85 24.27
C LEU A 28 -16.70 -11.86 25.32
N ILE A 29 -16.95 -13.02 25.95
CA ILE A 29 -17.94 -13.22 27.02
C ILE A 29 -17.30 -14.15 28.06
N HIS A 30 -17.63 -13.95 29.35
CA HIS A 30 -17.17 -14.82 30.42
C HIS A 30 -17.67 -16.26 30.18
N PRO A 31 -16.79 -17.29 30.20
CA PRO A 31 -17.15 -18.66 29.82
C PRO A 31 -18.33 -19.25 30.60
N GLU A 32 -18.48 -18.87 31.87
CA GLU A 32 -19.58 -19.34 32.73
C GLU A 32 -20.97 -18.93 32.23
N VAL A 33 -21.08 -17.77 31.58
CA VAL A 33 -22.37 -17.23 31.07
C VAL A 33 -22.75 -17.88 29.75
N ILE A 34 -21.80 -18.43 29.01
CA ILE A 34 -22.03 -19.06 27.70
C ILE A 34 -22.94 -20.29 27.84
N ALA A 35 -22.76 -21.08 28.91
CA ALA A 35 -23.60 -22.24 29.17
C ALA A 35 -25.07 -21.84 29.40
N ASP A 36 -25.30 -20.75 30.14
CA ASP A 36 -26.64 -20.22 30.38
C ASP A 36 -27.27 -19.65 29.11
N LEU A 37 -26.51 -18.86 28.33
CA LEU A 37 -26.97 -18.30 27.06
C LEU A 37 -27.33 -19.40 26.05
N LYS A 38 -26.52 -20.46 25.97
CA LYS A 38 -26.81 -21.64 25.16
C LYS A 38 -28.11 -22.32 25.61
N ALA A 39 -28.27 -22.56 26.91
CA ALA A 39 -29.48 -23.18 27.43
C ALA A 39 -30.75 -22.35 27.17
N ILE A 40 -30.64 -21.02 27.14
CA ILE A 40 -31.72 -20.11 26.75
C ILE A 40 -31.99 -20.21 25.25
N ALA A 41 -30.94 -20.12 24.42
CA ALA A 41 -31.04 -20.23 22.97
C ALA A 41 -31.69 -21.54 22.53
N ASP A 42 -31.23 -22.68 23.07
CA ASP A 42 -31.78 -24.01 22.78
C ASP A 42 -33.29 -24.10 23.13
N LYS A 43 -33.71 -23.49 24.24
CA LYS A 43 -35.13 -23.43 24.62
C LYS A 43 -35.95 -22.55 23.69
N MET A 44 -35.41 -21.42 23.25
CA MET A 44 -36.08 -20.52 22.31
C MET A 44 -36.25 -21.17 20.94
N ILE A 45 -35.22 -21.86 20.45
CA ILE A 45 -35.24 -22.65 19.21
C ILE A 45 -36.28 -23.76 19.32
N TRP A 46 -36.29 -24.51 20.42
CA TRP A 46 -37.29 -25.57 20.64
C TRP A 46 -38.73 -25.02 20.66
N ALA A 47 -38.92 -23.81 21.18
CA ALA A 47 -40.19 -23.11 21.21
C ALA A 47 -40.53 -22.35 19.90
N LYS A 48 -39.70 -22.45 18.86
CA LYS A 48 -39.85 -21.80 17.54
C LYS A 48 -39.81 -20.27 17.57
N TYR A 49 -39.05 -19.70 18.50
CA TYR A 49 -38.76 -18.26 18.59
C TYR A 49 -37.39 -17.91 17.98
N ASP A 50 -37.02 -18.59 16.88
CA ASP A 50 -35.72 -18.44 16.22
C ASP A 50 -35.50 -17.02 15.71
N ARG A 51 -36.56 -16.36 15.22
CA ARG A 51 -36.50 -15.00 14.67
C ARG A 51 -36.25 -13.95 15.74
N GLU A 52 -36.89 -14.08 16.88
CA GLU A 52 -36.69 -13.20 18.03
C GLU A 52 -35.28 -13.39 18.62
N LEU A 53 -34.82 -14.65 18.72
CA LEU A 53 -33.46 -14.96 19.13
C LEU A 53 -32.42 -14.34 18.18
N HIS A 54 -32.59 -14.55 16.87
CA HIS A 54 -31.75 -13.95 15.82
C HIS A 54 -31.68 -12.43 15.98
N HIS A 55 -32.83 -11.76 16.08
CA HIS A 55 -32.87 -10.31 16.16
C HIS A 55 -32.17 -9.76 17.40
N VAL A 56 -32.42 -10.35 18.58
CA VAL A 56 -31.80 -9.90 19.84
C VAL A 56 -30.29 -10.15 19.83
N TYR A 57 -29.87 -11.34 19.37
CA TYR A 57 -28.45 -11.70 19.27
C TYR A 57 -27.71 -10.72 18.34
N CYS A 58 -28.18 -10.56 17.10
CA CYS A 58 -27.54 -9.71 16.11
C CYS A 58 -27.49 -8.24 16.54
N THR A 59 -28.53 -7.73 17.20
CA THR A 59 -28.56 -6.34 17.68
C THR A 59 -27.50 -6.11 18.75
N VAL A 60 -27.50 -6.93 19.81
CA VAL A 60 -26.56 -6.75 20.94
C VAL A 60 -25.12 -6.96 20.50
N ARG A 61 -24.84 -8.00 19.70
CA ARG A 61 -23.47 -8.29 19.25
C ARG A 61 -22.95 -7.26 18.26
N ARG A 62 -23.81 -6.71 17.39
CA ARG A 62 -23.44 -5.62 16.48
C ARG A 62 -23.06 -4.35 17.23
N ASP A 63 -23.81 -3.98 18.26
CA ASP A 63 -23.51 -2.80 19.09
C ASP A 63 -22.13 -2.95 19.77
N ILE A 64 -21.79 -4.15 20.25
CA ILE A 64 -20.47 -4.45 20.83
C ILE A 64 -19.36 -4.33 19.78
N LEU A 65 -19.58 -4.85 18.56
CA LEU A 65 -18.59 -4.72 17.48
C LEU A 65 -18.38 -3.25 17.05
N ASP A 66 -19.46 -2.47 16.98
CA ASP A 66 -19.39 -1.03 16.67
C ASP A 66 -18.63 -0.25 17.77
N GLU A 67 -18.83 -0.60 19.04
CA GLU A 67 -18.04 -0.06 20.16
C GLU A 67 -16.56 -0.48 20.06
N CYS A 68 -16.27 -1.74 19.72
CA CYS A 68 -14.89 -2.21 19.51
C CYS A 68 -14.20 -1.43 18.38
N LEU A 69 -14.89 -1.20 17.26
CA LEU A 69 -14.36 -0.38 16.16
C LEU A 69 -14.06 1.05 16.61
N SER A 70 -14.95 1.63 17.43
CA SER A 70 -14.76 2.97 17.99
C SER A 70 -13.53 3.03 18.90
N ILE A 71 -13.31 2.01 19.74
CA ILE A 71 -12.11 1.89 20.61
C ILE A 71 -10.83 1.76 19.77
N LEU A 72 -10.88 1.01 18.66
CA LEU A 72 -9.78 0.90 17.71
C LEU A 72 -9.54 2.19 16.90
N GLY A 73 -10.40 3.20 17.05
CA GLY A 73 -10.30 4.48 16.39
C GLY A 73 -10.72 4.45 14.92
N ILE A 74 -11.65 3.55 14.57
CA ILE A 74 -12.22 3.44 13.23
C ILE A 74 -13.53 4.23 13.18
N ASP A 75 -13.42 5.48 12.73
CA ASP A 75 -14.58 6.33 12.50
C ASP A 75 -15.26 5.96 11.17
N ARG A 76 -16.59 6.08 11.12
CA ARG A 76 -17.30 6.11 9.83
C ARG A 76 -16.94 7.42 9.14
N MET A 77 -16.22 7.33 8.02
CA MET A 77 -15.86 8.49 7.21
C MET A 77 -16.39 8.33 5.80
N SER A 78 -17.02 9.38 5.30
CA SER A 78 -17.37 9.50 3.89
C SER A 78 -16.14 9.81 3.04
N ILE A 79 -16.21 9.50 1.74
CA ILE A 79 -15.16 9.83 0.75
C ILE A 79 -14.79 11.32 0.81
N GLU A 80 -15.81 12.17 0.95
CA GLU A 80 -15.66 13.62 1.03
C GLU A 80 -14.90 14.09 2.27
N GLU A 81 -15.11 13.46 3.42
CA GLU A 81 -14.39 13.79 4.66
C GLU A 81 -12.94 13.34 4.57
N VAL A 82 -12.69 12.16 4.00
CA VAL A 82 -11.32 11.64 3.78
C VAL A 82 -10.53 12.59 2.87
N GLN A 83 -11.15 13.11 1.80
CA GLN A 83 -10.50 14.06 0.89
C GLN A 83 -10.20 15.42 1.54
N ARG A 84 -11.04 15.88 2.46
CA ARG A 84 -10.86 17.17 3.16
C ARG A 84 -9.90 17.11 4.34
N THR A 85 -9.60 15.91 4.83
CA THR A 85 -8.74 15.72 6.00
C THR A 85 -7.28 16.03 5.68
N GLU A 86 -6.60 16.77 6.56
CA GLU A 86 -5.18 17.06 6.42
C GLU A 86 -4.33 15.78 6.47
N TRP A 87 -3.23 15.75 5.71
CA TRP A 87 -2.40 14.55 5.57
C TRP A 87 -1.92 13.98 6.90
N ARG A 88 -1.51 14.82 7.87
CA ARG A 88 -1.03 14.33 9.18
C ARG A 88 -2.09 13.55 9.93
N MET A 89 -3.31 14.06 9.95
CA MET A 89 -4.43 13.37 10.61
C MET A 89 -4.85 12.13 9.82
N LEU A 90 -4.81 12.20 8.49
CA LEU A 90 -5.14 11.07 7.63
C LEU A 90 -4.13 9.92 7.78
N ASP A 91 -2.83 10.22 7.84
CA ASP A 91 -1.76 9.24 8.04
C ASP A 91 -1.94 8.48 9.36
N ASP A 92 -2.32 9.18 10.44
CA ASP A 92 -2.60 8.54 11.73
C ASP A 92 -3.87 7.66 11.69
N LYS A 93 -4.91 8.08 10.97
CA LYS A 93 -6.10 7.26 10.75
C LYS A 93 -5.79 6.02 9.92
N MET A 94 -4.97 6.14 8.87
CA MET A 94 -4.54 4.99 8.05
C MET A 94 -3.71 3.99 8.86
N LYS A 95 -2.81 4.45 9.75
CA LYS A 95 -2.08 3.55 10.68
C LYS A 95 -3.01 2.79 11.61
N LYS A 96 -3.97 3.49 12.22
CA LYS A 96 -4.99 2.85 13.07
C LYS A 96 -5.80 1.83 12.29
N TRP A 97 -6.18 2.16 11.06
CA TRP A 97 -6.88 1.24 10.17
C TRP A 97 -6.08 -0.02 9.88
N ILE A 98 -4.77 0.10 9.59
CA ILE A 98 -3.89 -1.07 9.35
C ILE A 98 -3.88 -2.00 10.58
N GLN A 99 -3.76 -1.43 11.78
CA GLN A 99 -3.78 -2.21 13.01
C GLN A 99 -5.17 -2.82 13.29
N ALA A 100 -6.23 -2.03 13.13
CA ALA A 100 -7.60 -2.46 13.37
C ALA A 100 -8.02 -3.57 12.42
N MET A 101 -7.64 -3.49 11.14
CA MET A 101 -7.92 -4.53 10.14
C MET A 101 -7.41 -5.90 10.62
N LYS A 102 -6.16 -5.96 11.11
CA LYS A 102 -5.57 -7.20 11.64
C LYS A 102 -6.28 -7.68 12.90
N ILE A 103 -6.55 -6.79 13.85
CA ILE A 103 -7.21 -7.15 15.13
C ILE A 103 -8.65 -7.63 14.89
N VAL A 104 -9.40 -6.92 14.04
CA VAL A 104 -10.80 -7.25 13.77
C VAL A 104 -10.86 -8.62 13.10
N VAL A 105 -10.14 -8.83 12.00
CA VAL A 105 -10.23 -10.09 11.26
C VAL A 105 -9.67 -11.25 12.06
N ARG A 106 -8.47 -11.15 12.62
CA ARG A 106 -7.78 -12.29 13.27
C ARG A 106 -8.26 -12.57 14.69
N ALA A 107 -8.95 -11.63 15.32
CA ALA A 107 -9.24 -11.72 16.75
C ALA A 107 -10.75 -11.53 17.04
N LEU A 108 -11.35 -10.42 16.61
CA LEU A 108 -12.78 -10.15 16.91
C LEU A 108 -13.72 -11.05 16.12
N LEU A 109 -13.51 -11.20 14.81
CA LEU A 109 -14.39 -12.03 13.98
C LEU A 109 -14.28 -13.52 14.33
N TRP A 110 -13.06 -14.01 14.60
CA TRP A 110 -12.87 -15.38 15.11
C TRP A 110 -13.51 -15.59 16.48
N GLY A 111 -13.41 -14.59 17.37
CA GLY A 111 -14.09 -14.62 18.66
C GLY A 111 -15.61 -14.69 18.51
N GLU A 112 -16.19 -13.91 17.60
CA GLU A 112 -17.61 -13.91 17.30
C GLU A 112 -18.07 -15.22 16.67
N ARG A 113 -17.28 -15.77 15.73
CA ARG A 113 -17.54 -17.08 15.13
C ARG A 113 -17.66 -18.17 16.20
N ARG A 114 -16.69 -18.20 17.10
CA ARG A 114 -16.66 -19.16 18.22
C ARG A 114 -17.86 -18.99 19.16
N LEU A 115 -18.29 -17.75 19.42
CA LEU A 115 -19.49 -17.50 20.24
C LEU A 115 -20.76 -18.00 19.55
N CYS A 116 -20.94 -17.72 18.26
CA CYS A 116 -22.05 -18.25 17.47
C CYS A 116 -22.05 -19.79 17.51
N ASP A 117 -20.89 -20.44 17.32
CA ASP A 117 -20.75 -21.89 17.36
C ASP A 117 -21.14 -22.49 18.73
N GLN A 118 -20.86 -21.78 19.82
CA GLN A 118 -21.15 -22.27 21.17
C GLN A 118 -22.62 -22.07 21.56
N ILE A 119 -23.18 -20.88 21.31
CA ILE A 119 -24.51 -20.46 21.73
C ILE A 119 -25.60 -21.01 20.80
N LEU A 120 -25.38 -21.02 19.49
CA LEU A 120 -26.37 -21.40 18.47
C LEU A 120 -26.16 -22.82 17.92
N ALA A 121 -25.51 -23.69 18.71
CA ALA A 121 -25.16 -25.05 18.29
C ALA A 121 -26.36 -25.92 17.85
N ALA A 122 -27.58 -25.58 18.28
CA ALA A 122 -28.79 -26.32 17.93
C ALA A 122 -29.30 -26.09 16.51
N SER A 123 -28.86 -25.03 15.82
CA SER A 123 -29.28 -24.72 14.44
C SER A 123 -28.13 -24.14 13.62
N GLU A 124 -27.71 -24.88 12.60
CA GLU A 124 -26.65 -24.47 11.67
C GLU A 124 -27.06 -23.26 10.83
N GLU A 125 -28.29 -23.26 10.29
CA GLU A 125 -28.81 -22.14 9.50
C GLU A 125 -28.80 -20.83 10.29
N LEU A 126 -29.34 -20.86 11.52
CA LEU A 126 -29.40 -19.70 12.41
C LEU A 126 -28.01 -19.20 12.80
N ARG A 127 -27.05 -20.12 12.98
CA ARG A 127 -25.67 -19.79 13.33
C ARG A 127 -24.95 -19.03 12.21
N GLU A 128 -25.07 -19.49 10.97
CA GLU A 128 -24.46 -18.81 9.82
C GLU A 128 -25.12 -17.45 9.55
N GLU A 129 -26.46 -17.39 9.64
CA GLU A 129 -27.21 -16.13 9.48
C GLU A 129 -26.82 -15.10 10.54
N CYS A 130 -26.82 -15.49 11.82
CA CYS A 130 -26.46 -14.59 12.92
C CYS A 130 -25.02 -14.07 12.79
N PHE A 131 -24.07 -14.96 12.48
CA PHE A 131 -22.67 -14.56 12.30
C PHE A 131 -22.52 -13.56 11.15
N SER A 132 -23.11 -13.88 10.00
CA SER A 132 -23.05 -13.03 8.80
C SER A 132 -23.68 -11.66 9.06
N GLU A 133 -24.89 -11.61 9.62
CA GLU A 133 -25.61 -10.36 9.87
C GLU A 133 -24.91 -9.48 10.93
N THR A 134 -24.32 -10.10 11.95
CA THR A 134 -23.62 -9.38 13.03
C THR A 134 -22.33 -8.75 12.53
N THR A 135 -21.55 -9.48 11.74
CA THR A 135 -20.18 -9.08 11.36
C THR A 135 -20.11 -8.25 10.09
N LYS A 136 -21.07 -8.41 9.16
CA LYS A 136 -21.08 -7.71 7.87
C LYS A 136 -20.94 -6.20 7.99
N GLY A 137 -21.65 -5.57 8.92
CA GLY A 137 -21.57 -4.11 9.13
C GLY A 137 -20.16 -3.65 9.51
N CYS A 138 -19.52 -4.38 10.42
CA CYS A 138 -18.16 -4.11 10.90
C CYS A 138 -17.13 -4.26 9.77
N VAL A 139 -17.19 -5.36 9.01
CA VAL A 139 -16.28 -5.61 7.87
C VAL A 139 -16.48 -4.55 6.78
N MET A 140 -17.73 -4.25 6.40
CA MET A 140 -18.02 -3.23 5.40
C MET A 140 -17.54 -1.84 5.81
N GLN A 141 -17.64 -1.48 7.10
CA GLN A 141 -17.11 -0.20 7.59
C GLN A 141 -15.59 -0.10 7.40
N LEU A 142 -14.84 -1.16 7.69
CA LEU A 142 -13.39 -1.19 7.45
C LEU A 142 -13.08 -1.09 5.96
N LEU A 143 -13.76 -1.87 5.13
CA LEU A 143 -13.59 -1.91 3.69
C LEU A 143 -13.88 -0.54 3.04
N ASN A 144 -14.99 0.11 3.42
CA ASN A 144 -15.38 1.42 2.90
C ASN A 144 -14.32 2.51 3.17
N PHE A 145 -13.61 2.44 4.30
CA PHE A 145 -12.51 3.36 4.57
C PHE A 145 -11.33 3.13 3.61
N GLY A 146 -10.97 1.87 3.37
CA GLY A 146 -9.95 1.50 2.38
C GLY A 146 -10.31 1.98 0.98
N ASP A 147 -11.58 1.85 0.60
CA ASP A 147 -12.09 2.31 -0.69
C ASP A 147 -12.02 3.85 -0.84
N ALA A 148 -12.45 4.58 0.20
CA ALA A 148 -12.38 6.04 0.23
C ALA A 148 -10.94 6.56 0.04
N ILE A 149 -9.96 5.84 0.60
CA ILE A 149 -8.53 6.12 0.41
C ILE A 149 -8.08 5.83 -1.02
N ALA A 150 -8.52 4.73 -1.62
CA ALA A 150 -8.17 4.36 -3.00
C ALA A 150 -8.67 5.39 -4.02
N ILE A 151 -9.84 6.00 -3.77
CA ILE A 151 -10.46 7.03 -4.62
C ILE A 151 -9.85 8.42 -4.39
N CYS A 152 -9.18 8.65 -3.26
CA CYS A 152 -8.62 9.96 -2.93
C CYS A 152 -7.56 10.43 -3.93
N GLN A 153 -7.33 11.76 -3.92
CA GLN A 153 -6.31 12.37 -4.77
C GLN A 153 -4.94 11.71 -4.54
N ARG A 154 -4.39 11.20 -5.64
CA ARG A 154 -3.08 10.58 -5.72
C ARG A 154 -1.98 11.60 -5.39
N SER A 155 -1.02 11.17 -4.61
CA SER A 155 0.14 11.98 -4.24
C SER A 155 1.27 11.10 -3.74
N SER A 156 2.50 11.45 -4.11
CA SER A 156 3.69 10.67 -3.75
C SER A 156 3.88 10.51 -2.24
N GLU A 157 3.47 11.50 -1.44
CA GLU A 157 3.54 11.45 0.03
C GLU A 157 2.67 10.33 0.63
N LYS A 158 1.53 10.02 -0.01
CA LYS A 158 0.58 9.01 0.47
C LYS A 158 0.96 7.58 0.08
N LEU A 159 1.83 7.42 -0.91
CA LEU A 159 2.08 6.13 -1.56
C LEU A 159 2.45 5.02 -0.58
N PHE A 160 3.40 5.30 0.32
CA PHE A 160 3.90 4.30 1.26
C PHE A 160 2.81 3.83 2.23
N ARG A 161 1.93 4.73 2.67
CA ARG A 161 0.82 4.33 3.54
C ARG A 161 -0.27 3.56 2.79
N ILE A 162 -0.51 3.88 1.52
CA ILE A 162 -1.42 3.10 0.67
C ILE A 162 -0.86 1.68 0.45
N LEU A 163 0.46 1.55 0.24
CA LEU A 163 1.14 0.25 0.18
C LEU A 163 0.98 -0.53 1.49
N ASP A 164 1.19 0.11 2.64
CA ASP A 164 0.99 -0.54 3.95
C ASP A 164 -0.46 -1.04 4.11
N MET A 165 -1.45 -0.27 3.64
CA MET A 165 -2.87 -0.67 3.66
C MET A 165 -3.15 -1.84 2.71
N TYR A 166 -2.58 -1.82 1.50
CA TYR A 166 -2.67 -2.92 0.54
C TYR A 166 -2.12 -4.21 1.15
N GLU A 167 -0.91 -4.17 1.71
CA GLU A 167 -0.28 -5.33 2.36
C GLU A 167 -1.11 -5.83 3.54
N ALA A 168 -1.66 -4.92 4.36
CA ALA A 168 -2.49 -5.29 5.51
C ALA A 168 -3.78 -5.99 5.09
N LEU A 169 -4.43 -5.55 4.01
CA LEU A 169 -5.63 -6.19 3.48
C LEU A 169 -5.32 -7.53 2.82
N ALA A 170 -4.26 -7.61 2.01
CA ALA A 170 -3.81 -8.85 1.38
C ALA A 170 -3.43 -9.92 2.44
N ASP A 171 -2.81 -9.51 3.55
CA ASP A 171 -2.41 -10.38 4.66
C ASP A 171 -3.62 -11.02 5.37
N VAL A 172 -4.75 -10.31 5.50
CA VAL A 172 -5.95 -10.80 6.21
C VAL A 172 -7.02 -11.38 5.30
N LEU A 173 -6.90 -11.22 3.98
CA LEU A 173 -7.89 -11.70 3.02
C LEU A 173 -8.12 -13.23 3.10
N PRO A 174 -7.08 -14.09 3.24
CA PRO A 174 -7.29 -15.52 3.43
C PRO A 174 -8.05 -15.85 4.72
N ASP A 175 -7.79 -15.09 5.80
CA ASP A 175 -8.49 -15.27 7.08
C ASP A 175 -9.98 -14.93 6.91
N LEU A 176 -10.31 -13.85 6.20
CA LEU A 176 -11.71 -13.52 5.84
C LEU A 176 -12.37 -14.62 5.02
N GLN A 177 -11.68 -15.19 4.02
CA GLN A 177 -12.20 -16.28 3.20
C GLN A 177 -12.49 -17.55 4.01
N THR A 178 -11.79 -17.76 5.13
CA THR A 178 -11.99 -18.92 6.01
C THR A 178 -13.14 -18.74 7.00
N LEU A 179 -13.47 -17.50 7.37
CA LEU A 179 -14.49 -17.15 8.38
C LEU A 179 -15.93 -17.29 7.88
N TYR A 180 -16.16 -17.05 6.59
CA TYR A 180 -17.50 -17.07 5.99
C TYR A 180 -17.69 -18.32 5.11
N ALA A 181 -18.95 -18.77 5.00
CA ALA A 181 -19.38 -19.84 4.11
C ALA A 181 -20.56 -19.39 3.25
N GLY A 182 -20.71 -19.97 2.05
CA GLY A 182 -21.80 -19.69 1.11
C GLY A 182 -21.79 -18.27 0.52
N ASP A 183 -22.95 -17.80 0.06
CA ASP A 183 -23.10 -16.51 -0.63
C ASP A 183 -22.53 -15.28 0.10
N PRO A 184 -22.62 -15.15 1.45
CA PRO A 184 -22.02 -14.01 2.16
C PRO A 184 -20.49 -13.95 2.04
N LYS A 185 -19.84 -15.12 1.92
CA LYS A 185 -18.39 -15.19 1.69
C LYS A 185 -18.05 -14.54 0.36
N ASP A 186 -18.73 -14.95 -0.70
CA ASP A 186 -18.43 -14.52 -2.07
C ASP A 186 -18.59 -13.00 -2.18
N LEU A 187 -19.70 -12.44 -1.67
CA LEU A 187 -19.94 -10.99 -1.70
C LEU A 187 -18.89 -10.18 -0.92
N LEU A 188 -18.48 -10.65 0.27
CA LEU A 188 -17.47 -9.93 1.08
C LEU A 188 -16.07 -10.06 0.49
N CYS A 189 -15.73 -11.23 -0.05
CA CYS A 189 -14.45 -11.48 -0.68
C CYS A 189 -14.32 -10.69 -1.98
N GLU A 190 -15.36 -10.66 -2.81
CA GLU A 190 -15.42 -9.84 -4.02
C GLU A 190 -15.22 -8.34 -3.71
N GLU A 191 -15.87 -7.83 -2.65
CA GLU A 191 -15.67 -6.43 -2.25
C GLU A 191 -14.25 -6.18 -1.74
N ALA A 192 -13.72 -7.07 -0.90
CA ALA A 192 -12.36 -6.94 -0.37
C ALA A 192 -11.29 -7.03 -1.48
N GLU A 193 -11.43 -7.97 -2.41
CA GLU A 193 -10.58 -8.10 -3.61
C GLU A 193 -10.71 -6.90 -4.53
N GLY A 194 -11.93 -6.38 -4.69
CA GLY A 194 -12.21 -5.14 -5.43
C GLY A 194 -11.46 -3.95 -4.83
N ILE A 195 -11.50 -3.78 -3.51
CA ILE A 195 -10.76 -2.70 -2.81
C ILE A 195 -9.26 -2.91 -2.90
N LEU A 196 -8.78 -4.15 -2.75
CA LEU A 196 -7.37 -4.48 -2.90
C LEU A 196 -6.85 -4.10 -4.30
N THR A 197 -7.64 -4.37 -5.33
CA THR A 197 -7.36 -3.98 -6.72
C THR A 197 -7.34 -2.45 -6.85
N ARG A 198 -8.33 -1.73 -6.31
CA ARG A 198 -8.40 -0.26 -6.35
C ARG A 198 -7.22 0.39 -5.61
N LEU A 199 -6.78 -0.15 -4.48
CA LEU A 199 -5.57 0.28 -3.77
C LEU A 199 -4.32 0.04 -4.63
N GLY A 200 -4.23 -1.12 -5.29
CA GLY A 200 -3.15 -1.42 -6.25
C GLY A 200 -3.11 -0.43 -7.42
N ASP A 201 -4.26 -0.09 -7.99
CA ASP A 201 -4.38 0.91 -9.06
C ASP A 201 -4.02 2.32 -8.57
N ALA A 202 -4.34 2.66 -7.33
CA ALA A 202 -3.92 3.91 -6.70
C ALA A 202 -2.38 3.98 -6.57
N VAL A 203 -1.73 2.87 -6.21
CA VAL A 203 -0.25 2.75 -6.18
C VAL A 203 0.33 2.94 -7.59
N LYS A 204 -0.16 2.19 -8.59
CA LYS A 204 0.28 2.29 -10.00
C LYS A 204 0.14 3.71 -10.53
N GLY A 205 -1.04 4.31 -10.35
CA GLY A 205 -1.34 5.67 -10.77
C GLY A 205 -0.45 6.71 -10.08
N THR A 206 -0.19 6.56 -8.78
CA THR A 206 0.68 7.48 -8.04
C THR A 206 2.13 7.39 -8.51
N LEU A 207 2.65 6.19 -8.82
CA LEU A 207 3.97 6.03 -9.42
C LEU A 207 4.05 6.66 -10.82
N MET A 208 2.97 6.58 -11.61
CA MET A 208 2.86 7.24 -12.91
C MET A 208 2.88 8.75 -12.79
N GLU A 209 2.06 9.31 -11.91
CA GLU A 209 2.02 10.75 -11.65
C GLU A 209 3.34 11.27 -11.10
N PHE A 210 4.01 10.50 -10.24
CA PHE A 210 5.34 10.83 -9.74
C PHE A 210 6.37 10.94 -10.88
N GLY A 211 6.41 9.97 -11.79
CA GLY A 211 7.29 10.03 -12.97
C GLY A 211 7.00 11.24 -13.86
N ASN A 212 5.73 11.49 -14.14
CA ASN A 212 5.29 12.66 -14.91
C ASN A 212 5.67 13.99 -14.24
N ALA A 213 5.56 14.05 -12.91
CA ALA A 213 5.91 15.22 -12.12
C ALA A 213 7.42 15.52 -12.15
N ILE A 214 8.27 14.49 -12.18
CA ILE A 214 9.72 14.62 -12.36
C ILE A 214 10.02 15.18 -13.76
N GLN A 215 9.40 14.63 -14.79
CA GLN A 215 9.67 15.02 -16.16
C GLN A 215 9.25 16.47 -16.45
N LYS A 216 8.09 16.89 -15.91
CA LYS A 216 7.50 18.22 -16.10
C LYS A 216 7.98 19.27 -15.10
N GLU A 217 8.94 18.97 -14.23
CA GLU A 217 9.41 19.87 -13.18
C GLU A 217 10.07 21.12 -13.78
N PRO A 218 9.46 22.33 -13.65
CA PRO A 218 9.85 23.50 -14.44
C PRO A 218 10.93 24.37 -13.77
N SER A 219 11.45 24.01 -12.59
CA SER A 219 12.44 24.84 -11.89
C SER A 219 13.76 24.86 -12.67
N ARG A 220 13.95 25.91 -13.45
CA ARG A 220 15.21 26.23 -14.13
C ARG A 220 16.15 27.08 -13.28
N LYS A 221 16.05 27.01 -11.95
CA LYS A 221 16.97 27.72 -11.08
C LYS A 221 18.34 27.03 -11.17
N PRO A 222 19.38 27.68 -11.70
CA PRO A 222 20.71 27.09 -11.71
C PRO A 222 21.17 26.89 -10.27
N THR A 223 21.68 25.70 -9.96
CA THR A 223 22.37 25.48 -8.69
C THR A 223 23.69 26.25 -8.75
N GLN A 224 24.00 27.01 -7.69
CA GLN A 224 25.29 27.72 -7.66
C GLN A 224 26.42 26.69 -7.77
N GLY A 225 27.38 26.90 -8.67
CA GLY A 225 28.54 26.02 -8.80
C GLY A 225 28.29 24.62 -9.38
N GLY A 226 27.13 24.32 -9.95
CA GLY A 226 26.85 22.99 -10.52
C GLY A 226 26.67 21.90 -9.45
N GLU A 227 26.21 22.26 -8.26
CA GLU A 227 25.93 21.33 -7.17
C GLU A 227 24.81 20.33 -7.49
N ILE A 228 24.72 19.28 -6.67
CA ILE A 228 23.66 18.27 -6.74
C ILE A 228 22.29 18.95 -6.58
N HIS A 229 21.42 18.74 -7.56
CA HIS A 229 20.08 19.33 -7.58
C HIS A 229 19.20 18.71 -6.47
N PRO A 230 18.39 19.50 -5.74
CA PRO A 230 17.51 18.99 -4.69
C PRO A 230 16.55 17.89 -5.17
N MET A 231 16.05 18.01 -6.41
CA MET A 231 15.22 16.97 -7.03
C MET A 231 15.95 15.63 -7.15
N THR A 232 17.24 15.62 -7.49
CA THR A 232 18.04 14.39 -7.57
C THR A 232 18.08 13.71 -6.20
N ARG A 233 18.27 14.47 -5.13
CA ARG A 233 18.25 13.92 -3.76
C ARG A 233 16.88 13.36 -3.40
N TYR A 234 15.82 14.11 -3.70
CA TYR A 234 14.44 13.71 -3.43
C TYR A 234 14.05 12.42 -4.16
N VAL A 235 14.25 12.37 -5.48
CA VAL A 235 13.89 11.22 -6.30
C VAL A 235 14.68 9.99 -5.90
N MET A 236 15.99 10.10 -5.67
CA MET A 236 16.79 8.95 -5.27
C MET A 236 16.45 8.43 -3.88
N ASN A 237 16.11 9.32 -2.93
CA ASN A 237 15.63 8.90 -1.62
C ASN A 237 14.27 8.20 -1.74
N TYR A 238 13.36 8.73 -2.56
CA TYR A 238 12.05 8.13 -2.80
C TYR A 238 12.16 6.73 -3.43
N VAL A 239 12.98 6.61 -4.49
CA VAL A 239 13.25 5.34 -5.17
C VAL A 239 13.90 4.33 -4.22
N LYS A 240 14.82 4.77 -3.34
CA LYS A 240 15.40 3.91 -2.30
C LYS A 240 14.33 3.36 -1.34
N LEU A 241 13.37 4.18 -0.92
CA LEU A 241 12.28 3.75 -0.04
C LEU A 241 11.35 2.74 -0.72
N LEU A 242 11.10 2.88 -2.03
CA LEU A 242 10.27 1.94 -2.78
C LEU A 242 10.84 0.52 -2.83
N VAL A 243 12.16 0.37 -2.77
CA VAL A 243 12.78 -0.97 -2.79
C VAL A 243 12.44 -1.79 -1.54
N VAL A 244 12.06 -1.15 -0.43
CA VAL A 244 11.56 -1.88 0.76
C VAL A 244 10.30 -2.67 0.43
N TYR A 245 9.49 -2.22 -0.53
CA TYR A 245 8.26 -2.86 -0.98
C TYR A 245 8.47 -3.73 -2.22
N ASN A 246 9.64 -4.36 -2.36
CA ASN A 246 10.03 -5.08 -3.57
C ASN A 246 8.99 -6.11 -4.02
N ASP A 247 8.57 -6.98 -3.11
CA ASP A 247 7.72 -8.12 -3.45
C ASP A 247 6.31 -7.64 -3.81
N THR A 248 5.74 -6.75 -3.00
CA THR A 248 4.45 -6.10 -3.22
C THR A 248 4.40 -5.33 -4.53
N LEU A 249 5.42 -4.52 -4.82
CA LEU A 249 5.46 -3.75 -6.06
C LEU A 249 5.74 -4.61 -7.28
N ASN A 250 6.50 -5.70 -7.16
CA ASN A 250 6.64 -6.65 -8.27
C ASN A 250 5.31 -7.31 -8.58
N LEU A 251 4.55 -7.74 -7.57
CA LEU A 251 3.20 -8.30 -7.76
C LEU A 251 2.26 -7.30 -8.41
N LEU A 252 2.22 -6.07 -7.90
CA LEU A 252 1.34 -5.03 -8.42
C LEU A 252 1.70 -4.65 -9.85
N LEU A 253 2.98 -4.40 -10.12
CA LEU A 253 3.47 -3.95 -11.43
C LEU A 253 3.60 -5.09 -12.45
N ASP A 254 3.38 -6.33 -12.04
CA ASP A 254 3.23 -7.45 -12.96
C ASP A 254 1.88 -7.32 -13.69
N ASP A 255 1.85 -6.42 -14.66
CA ASP A 255 0.77 -6.37 -15.64
C ASP A 255 0.87 -7.68 -16.44
N GLY A 256 0.17 -8.73 -15.98
CA GLY A 256 0.12 -10.08 -16.55
C GLY A 256 -0.44 -10.17 -17.98
N VAL A 257 -0.09 -9.22 -18.84
CA VAL A 257 -0.47 -9.10 -20.24
C VAL A 257 0.80 -9.07 -21.08
N CYS A 258 1.09 -10.24 -21.66
CA CYS A 258 1.57 -10.32 -23.03
C CYS A 258 0.86 -9.28 -23.91
N GLY A 259 1.58 -8.27 -24.41
CA GLY A 259 1.18 -7.47 -25.58
C GLY A 259 -0.16 -6.75 -25.49
N SER A 260 -0.24 -5.67 -24.73
CA SER A 260 -1.18 -4.59 -25.03
C SER A 260 -0.42 -3.42 -25.65
N ASP A 261 -0.52 -3.33 -26.97
CA ASP A 261 -0.03 -2.26 -27.84
C ASP A 261 -0.65 -0.91 -27.50
N GLN A 262 -0.17 -0.26 -26.44
CA GLN A 262 -0.58 1.12 -26.13
C GLN A 262 0.55 2.04 -25.65
N ASP A 263 1.80 1.73 -26.01
CA ASP A 263 2.94 2.66 -25.84
C ASP A 263 3.90 2.67 -27.05
N ARG A 264 3.42 2.19 -28.22
CA ARG A 264 4.17 2.21 -29.49
C ARG A 264 3.86 3.48 -30.31
N SER A 265 4.09 4.65 -29.72
CA SER A 265 4.38 5.92 -30.41
C SER A 265 4.69 6.93 -29.29
N GLU A 266 5.88 7.47 -29.13
CA GLU A 266 6.55 8.37 -30.07
C GLU A 266 8.09 8.36 -29.86
N GLY A 267 8.84 8.23 -30.95
CA GLY A 267 10.11 8.95 -31.20
C GLY A 267 11.33 8.71 -30.30
N CYS A 268 12.10 7.63 -30.55
CA CYS A 268 13.55 7.74 -30.73
C CYS A 268 14.13 6.43 -31.27
N GLU A 269 14.57 6.43 -32.52
CA GLU A 269 15.40 5.39 -33.11
C GLU A 269 16.79 5.42 -32.46
N ASN A 270 16.98 4.58 -31.44
CA ASN A 270 18.29 4.07 -31.01
C ASN A 270 18.08 2.84 -30.11
N ARG A 271 17.40 1.83 -30.64
CA ARG A 271 17.25 0.53 -29.98
C ARG A 271 18.34 -0.42 -30.46
N SER A 272 19.55 -0.22 -29.95
CA SER A 272 20.62 -1.21 -30.05
C SER A 272 21.14 -1.46 -28.62
N THR A 273 21.21 -2.73 -28.22
CA THR A 273 21.71 -3.31 -26.94
C THR A 273 20.84 -3.34 -25.67
N ASN A 274 19.65 -2.73 -25.60
CA ASN A 274 18.87 -2.69 -24.33
C ASN A 274 17.63 -3.60 -24.25
N GLY A 275 17.28 -4.36 -25.30
CA GLY A 275 16.06 -5.19 -25.33
C GLY A 275 16.11 -6.41 -24.41
N GLU A 276 17.22 -7.14 -24.44
CA GLU A 276 17.39 -8.41 -23.73
C GLU A 276 17.55 -8.24 -22.20
N ASN A 277 18.13 -7.12 -21.75
CA ASN A 277 18.27 -6.79 -20.33
C ASN A 277 16.97 -6.24 -19.71
N LEU A 278 16.02 -5.75 -20.51
CA LEU A 278 14.75 -5.22 -19.98
C LEU A 278 13.74 -6.33 -19.73
N GLU A 279 13.78 -7.41 -20.52
CA GLU A 279 12.91 -8.59 -20.35
C GLU A 279 13.31 -9.45 -19.15
N SER A 280 14.58 -9.44 -18.75
CA SER A 280 15.08 -10.15 -17.56
C SER A 280 14.93 -9.35 -16.26
N MET A 281 14.54 -8.07 -16.34
CA MET A 281 14.33 -7.22 -15.17
C MET A 281 12.96 -7.44 -14.54
N THR A 282 12.93 -7.40 -13.20
CA THR A 282 11.67 -7.41 -12.46
C THR A 282 10.80 -6.20 -12.85
N PRO A 283 9.46 -6.30 -12.74
CA PRO A 283 8.57 -5.16 -12.99
C PRO A 283 8.97 -3.89 -12.22
N LEU A 284 9.38 -4.05 -10.95
CA LEU A 284 9.91 -2.96 -10.16
C LEU A 284 11.22 -2.39 -10.74
N GLY A 285 12.16 -3.25 -11.15
CA GLY A 285 13.40 -2.83 -11.78
C GLY A 285 13.17 -1.98 -13.02
N ARG A 286 12.25 -2.41 -13.89
CA ARG A 286 11.81 -1.64 -15.08
C ARG A 286 11.23 -0.28 -14.70
N ARG A 287 10.38 -0.24 -13.66
CA ARG A 287 9.78 1.01 -13.17
C ARG A 287 10.81 1.97 -12.57
N MET A 288 11.76 1.46 -11.78
CA MET A 288 12.83 2.28 -11.19
C MET A 288 13.76 2.84 -12.27
N LEU A 289 14.12 2.02 -13.26
CA LEU A 289 14.90 2.47 -14.41
C LEU A 289 14.20 3.63 -15.16
N LEU A 290 12.89 3.53 -15.37
CA LEU A 290 12.10 4.57 -16.02
C LEU A 290 12.05 5.88 -15.20
N ILE A 291 11.87 5.78 -13.88
CA ILE A 291 11.88 6.97 -13.00
C ILE A 291 13.25 7.66 -13.02
N ILE A 292 14.34 6.88 -13.00
CA ILE A 292 15.70 7.41 -13.04
C ILE A 292 15.98 8.05 -14.41
N SER A 293 15.53 7.46 -15.52
CA SER A 293 15.71 8.06 -16.86
C SER A 293 14.92 9.37 -17.04
N TYR A 294 13.74 9.49 -16.44
CA TYR A 294 13.01 10.77 -16.38
C TYR A 294 13.77 11.84 -15.59
N LEU A 295 14.39 11.45 -14.47
CA LEU A 295 15.26 12.35 -13.70
C LEU A 295 16.47 12.80 -14.54
N GLU A 296 17.16 11.88 -15.21
CA GLU A 296 18.32 12.17 -16.05
C GLU A 296 17.99 13.09 -17.22
N THR A 297 16.88 12.83 -17.92
CA THR A 297 16.41 13.67 -19.02
C THR A 297 16.08 15.08 -18.54
N ASN A 298 15.42 15.20 -17.38
CA ASN A 298 15.10 16.50 -16.81
C ASN A 298 16.37 17.25 -16.33
N LEU A 299 17.36 16.54 -15.81
CA LEU A 299 18.68 17.12 -15.48
C LEU A 299 19.43 17.59 -16.71
N ASP A 300 19.37 16.87 -17.83
CA ASP A 300 19.92 17.31 -19.12
C ASP A 300 19.30 18.65 -19.56
N GLU A 301 17.98 18.74 -19.55
CA GLU A 301 17.27 19.99 -19.88
C GLU A 301 17.64 21.15 -18.95
N LYS A 302 17.83 20.88 -17.64
CA LYS A 302 18.27 21.89 -16.68
C LYS A 302 19.72 22.31 -16.87
N SER A 303 20.59 21.41 -17.32
CA SER A 303 21.98 21.74 -17.60
C SER A 303 22.10 22.82 -18.69
N LYS A 304 21.14 22.89 -19.63
CA LYS A 304 21.12 23.89 -20.71
C LYS A 304 21.00 25.34 -20.22
N VAL A 305 20.64 25.56 -18.95
CA VAL A 305 20.58 26.89 -18.32
C VAL A 305 21.97 27.49 -18.11
N TYR A 306 23.02 26.68 -17.97
CA TYR A 306 24.39 27.19 -17.86
C TYR A 306 24.88 27.64 -19.24
N GLU A 307 25.46 28.84 -19.34
CA GLU A 307 26.03 29.35 -20.61
C GLU A 307 27.36 28.67 -20.93
N ASP A 308 28.18 28.39 -19.91
CA ASP A 308 29.47 27.71 -20.04
C ASP A 308 29.27 26.18 -20.19
N GLY A 309 29.80 25.62 -21.28
CA GLY A 309 29.78 24.19 -21.55
C GLY A 309 30.46 23.36 -20.45
N ALA A 310 31.55 23.84 -19.85
CA ALA A 310 32.22 23.15 -18.75
C ALA A 310 31.30 23.05 -17.52
N MET A 311 30.58 24.13 -17.19
CA MET A 311 29.61 24.14 -16.09
C MET A 311 28.43 23.18 -16.32
N ARG A 312 27.99 22.98 -17.58
CA ARG A 312 26.98 21.96 -17.92
C ARG A 312 27.46 20.57 -17.55
N TYR A 313 28.67 20.22 -17.96
CA TYR A 313 29.25 18.91 -17.70
C TYR A 313 29.55 18.68 -16.21
N ILE A 314 30.01 19.70 -15.48
CA ILE A 314 30.20 19.62 -14.02
C ILE A 314 28.88 19.33 -13.32
N PHE A 315 27.80 20.06 -13.67
CA PHE A 315 26.48 19.84 -13.10
C PHE A 315 25.96 18.41 -13.36
N LEU A 316 26.04 17.95 -14.61
CA LEU A 316 25.60 16.59 -14.99
C LEU A 316 26.44 15.53 -14.29
N MET A 317 27.76 15.69 -14.26
CA MET A 317 28.66 14.77 -13.57
C MET A 317 28.34 14.64 -12.10
N ASN A 318 28.15 15.75 -11.38
CA ASN A 318 27.84 15.74 -9.95
C ASN A 318 26.52 15.02 -9.66
N ASN A 319 25.50 15.25 -10.48
CA ASN A 319 24.19 14.62 -10.30
C ASN A 319 24.19 13.14 -10.68
N ILE A 320 24.76 12.76 -11.83
CA ILE A 320 24.84 11.36 -12.27
C ILE A 320 25.72 10.55 -11.32
N LEU A 321 26.84 11.11 -10.85
CA LEU A 321 27.69 10.44 -9.85
C LEU A 321 26.91 10.20 -8.55
N TYR A 322 26.11 11.18 -8.11
CA TYR A 322 25.24 11.01 -6.95
C TYR A 322 24.22 9.88 -7.14
N ILE A 323 23.56 9.82 -8.30
CA ILE A 323 22.62 8.74 -8.64
C ILE A 323 23.33 7.38 -8.59
N VAL A 324 24.49 7.24 -9.25
CA VAL A 324 25.27 5.99 -9.28
C VAL A 324 25.68 5.54 -7.89
N ASN A 325 26.11 6.48 -7.02
CA ASN A 325 26.46 6.15 -5.65
C ASN A 325 25.23 5.67 -4.86
N LYS A 326 24.09 6.36 -4.98
CA LYS A 326 22.84 5.92 -4.31
C LYS A 326 22.35 4.55 -4.80
N VAL A 327 22.51 4.24 -6.07
CA VAL A 327 22.20 2.90 -6.62
C VAL A 327 23.14 1.84 -6.04
N LYS A 328 24.45 2.12 -5.93
CA LYS A 328 25.43 1.20 -5.34
C LYS A 328 25.21 0.94 -3.86
N ASP A 329 24.85 1.97 -3.12
CA ASP A 329 24.71 1.94 -1.66
C ASP A 329 23.36 1.33 -1.22
N SER A 330 22.57 0.78 -2.14
CA SER A 330 21.25 0.22 -1.85
C SER A 330 20.94 -1.00 -2.70
N GLU A 331 19.87 -1.69 -2.33
CA GLU A 331 19.34 -2.85 -3.06
C GLU A 331 18.90 -2.50 -4.51
N LEU A 332 18.82 -1.21 -4.86
CA LEU A 332 18.68 -0.74 -6.24
C LEU A 332 19.78 -1.27 -7.16
N GLY A 333 21.00 -1.46 -6.66
CA GLY A 333 22.11 -2.02 -7.44
C GLY A 333 21.81 -3.43 -7.94
N LYS A 334 21.15 -4.25 -7.11
CA LYS A 334 20.73 -5.61 -7.50
C LYS A 334 19.59 -5.59 -8.51
N LEU A 335 18.65 -4.63 -8.36
CA LEU A 335 17.52 -4.46 -9.27
C LEU A 335 17.93 -3.96 -10.66
N LEU A 336 18.90 -3.03 -10.72
CA LEU A 336 19.34 -2.40 -11.98
C LEU A 336 20.51 -3.13 -12.65
N GLY A 337 21.28 -3.91 -11.90
CA GLY A 337 22.39 -4.71 -12.39
C GLY A 337 23.71 -3.93 -12.59
N ASP A 338 24.82 -4.67 -12.62
CA ASP A 338 26.18 -4.12 -12.72
C ASP A 338 26.44 -3.44 -14.07
N ASP A 339 25.77 -3.88 -15.14
CA ASP A 339 25.89 -3.27 -16.46
C ASP A 339 25.36 -1.85 -16.50
N TRP A 340 24.26 -1.58 -15.80
CA TRP A 340 23.72 -0.23 -15.66
C TRP A 340 24.74 0.69 -14.97
N ILE A 341 25.35 0.21 -13.89
CA ILE A 341 26.38 0.95 -13.15
C ILE A 341 27.60 1.23 -14.04
N ARG A 342 28.06 0.22 -14.79
CA ARG A 342 29.23 0.33 -15.68
C ARG A 342 29.00 1.37 -16.77
N LYS A 343 27.82 1.38 -17.37
CA LYS A 343 27.41 2.35 -18.40
C LYS A 343 27.43 3.80 -17.88
N HIS A 344 26.85 4.05 -16.71
CA HIS A 344 26.84 5.39 -16.12
C HIS A 344 28.25 5.85 -15.71
N ARG A 345 29.13 4.93 -15.27
CA ARG A 345 30.54 5.25 -15.02
C ARG A 345 31.33 5.57 -16.29
N SER A 346 31.05 4.92 -17.43
CA SER A 346 31.64 5.33 -18.70
C SER A 346 31.16 6.71 -19.15
N GLN A 347 29.87 7.01 -18.95
CA GLN A 347 29.30 8.32 -19.27
C GLN A 347 29.95 9.44 -18.44
N ILE A 348 30.10 9.25 -17.12
CA ILE A 348 30.81 10.20 -16.25
C ILE A 348 32.24 10.45 -16.75
N ARG A 349 32.99 9.38 -17.10
CA ARG A 349 34.36 9.52 -17.64
C ARG A 349 34.41 10.28 -18.97
N SER A 350 33.42 10.10 -19.83
CA SER A 350 33.31 10.87 -21.07
C SER A 350 33.04 12.35 -20.81
N MET A 351 32.22 12.69 -19.81
CA MET A 351 31.94 14.08 -19.42
C MET A 351 33.18 14.75 -18.80
N GLN A 352 33.98 13.99 -18.03
CA GLN A 352 35.26 14.46 -17.47
C GLN A 352 36.28 14.83 -18.55
N GLN A 353 36.27 14.16 -19.70
CA GLN A 353 37.17 14.47 -20.82
C GLN A 353 36.70 15.64 -21.67
N ALA A 354 35.43 16.03 -21.54
CA ALA A 354 34.80 17.14 -22.29
C ALA A 354 34.70 18.44 -21.49
N THR A 355 35.05 18.41 -20.19
CA THR A 355 35.18 19.55 -19.29
C THR A 355 36.62 20.06 -19.35
#